data_AF-A0A8B7S981-F1
#
_entry.id   AF-A0A8B7S981-F1
#
_cell.length_a   1.000
_cell.length_b   1.000
_cell.length_c   1.000
_cell.angle_alpha   90.00
_cell.angle_beta   90.00
_cell.angle_gamma   90.00
#
_symmetry.space_group_name_H-M   'P 1'
#
loop_
_entity.id
_entity.type
_entity.pdbx_description
1 polymer ?
#
loop_
_entity_poly.entity_id
_entity_poly.type
_entity_poly.pdbx_seq_one_letter_code
_entity_poly.pdbx_strand_id
1 'polypeptide(L)'
;MRVSGLLRILAVIFVLFTSWIFFWGYLSFSMKTVRLPRWLAGAVSKKTRVVKTRCNLSKPCPDNYFAFKICSGAANVVGPSICFEDHMIMSPVKNNVGRGLNIALVNGTTGMVLKHDHFDMYSGDVQLLEKFLKEITEGMLVLVASYDDPGTKMNDEIRKLFSQMGSSHANQLGFRDSWVFLGARGIKNNSPFEQVGSWWPPHPWRRGGEQCQG
;
A
#
# COMPACT_ATOMS: atom_id res chain seq x y z
N MET A 1 32.56 72.12 52.51
CA MET A 1 31.86 71.21 51.57
C MET A 1 30.57 70.78 52.25
N ARG A 2 29.40 71.17 51.70
CA ARG A 2 28.11 71.05 52.40
C ARG A 2 27.68 69.58 52.46
N VAL A 3 27.58 69.04 53.67
CA VAL A 3 27.16 67.65 54.01
C VAL A 3 25.91 67.21 53.23
N SER A 4 25.03 68.16 52.91
CA SER A 4 23.81 67.94 52.10
C SER A 4 24.10 67.46 50.66
N GLY A 5 25.19 67.90 50.03
CA GLY A 5 25.58 67.44 48.69
C GLY A 5 26.09 66.00 48.70
N LEU A 6 26.82 65.62 49.74
CA LEU A 6 27.35 64.26 49.91
C LEU A 6 26.21 63.26 50.14
N LEU A 7 25.21 63.63 50.94
CA LEU A 7 24.01 62.82 51.17
C LEU A 7 23.19 62.58 49.88
N ARG A 8 23.07 63.59 49.02
CA ARG A 8 22.36 63.44 47.73
C ARG A 8 23.11 62.51 46.77
N ILE A 9 24.44 62.60 46.72
CA ILE A 9 25.26 61.71 45.89
C ILE A 9 25.14 60.27 46.38
N LEU A 10 25.21 60.05 47.69
CA LEU A 10 25.04 58.71 48.28
C LEU A 10 23.65 58.13 48.01
N ALA A 11 22.59 58.95 48.05
CA ALA A 11 21.25 58.51 47.72
C ALA A 11 21.11 58.08 46.25
N VAL A 12 21.71 58.82 45.31
CA VAL A 12 21.69 58.48 43.88
C VAL A 12 22.45 57.17 43.61
N ILE A 13 23.62 56.97 44.24
CA ILE A 13 24.39 55.73 44.09
C ILE A 13 23.59 54.53 44.62
N PHE A 14 22.89 54.68 45.75
CA PHE A 14 22.08 53.62 46.32
C PHE A 14 20.89 53.24 45.40
N VAL A 15 20.24 54.22 44.77
CA VAL A 15 19.16 53.95 43.81
C VAL A 15 19.68 53.23 42.56
N LEU A 16 20.84 53.62 42.04
CA LEU A 16 21.46 52.95 40.90
C LEU A 16 21.89 51.52 41.24
N PHE A 17 22.42 51.31 42.44
CA PHE A 17 22.87 49.98 42.89
C PHE A 17 21.70 49.03 43.13
N THR A 18 20.62 49.51 43.76
CA THR A 18 19.40 48.72 43.94
C THR A 18 18.74 48.39 42.60
N SER A 19 18.64 49.36 41.68
CA SER A 19 18.15 49.12 40.31
C SER A 19 18.99 48.08 39.56
N TRP A 20 20.32 48.12 39.69
CA TRP A 20 21.23 47.12 39.11
C TRP A 20 20.99 45.72 39.69
N ILE A 21 20.85 45.60 41.01
CA ILE A 21 20.53 44.32 41.67
C ILE A 21 19.19 43.77 41.18
N PHE A 22 18.15 44.60 41.10
CA PHE A 22 16.84 44.18 40.61
C PHE A 22 16.88 43.78 39.13
N PHE A 23 17.63 44.50 38.30
CA PHE A 23 17.80 44.17 36.87
C PHE A 23 18.55 42.84 36.68
N TRP A 24 19.61 42.60 37.46
CA TRP A 24 20.36 41.35 37.41
C TRP A 24 19.55 40.16 37.94
N GLY A 25 18.74 40.37 38.99
CA GLY A 25 17.78 39.38 39.49
C GLY A 25 16.68 39.03 38.47
N TYR A 26 16.14 40.01 37.75
CA TYR A 26 15.16 39.78 36.68
C TYR A 26 15.76 39.01 35.50
N LEU A 27 16.99 39.35 35.10
CA LEU A 27 17.68 38.65 34.01
C LEU A 27 18.04 37.19 34.38
N SER A 28 18.43 36.95 35.65
CA SER A 28 18.72 35.60 36.17
C SER A 28 17.47 34.74 36.36
N PHE A 29 16.29 35.33 36.58
CA PHE A 29 15.04 34.59 36.76
C PHE A 29 14.32 34.28 35.43
N SER A 30 14.54 35.09 34.38
CA SER A 30 13.79 34.98 33.11
C SER A 30 14.33 33.97 32.08
N MET A 31 15.28 33.09 32.43
CA MET A 31 15.89 32.14 31.47
C MET A 31 15.91 30.67 31.92
N LYS A 32 15.27 30.27 33.04
CA LYS A 32 15.32 28.85 33.49
C LYS A 32 14.00 28.15 33.81
N THR A 33 12.82 28.75 33.58
CA THR A 33 11.55 28.07 33.90
C THR A 33 10.40 28.31 32.93
N VAL A 34 10.65 28.68 31.67
CA VAL A 34 9.62 28.49 30.63
C VAL A 34 9.73 27.05 30.12
N ARG A 35 9.07 26.12 30.81
CA ARG A 35 8.72 24.84 30.20
C ARG A 35 7.70 25.14 29.12
N LEU A 36 8.15 25.22 27.86
CA LEU A 36 7.23 25.32 26.73
C LEU A 36 6.20 24.18 26.80
N PRO A 37 4.90 24.49 26.70
CA PRO A 37 3.86 23.48 26.51
C PRO A 37 4.26 22.51 25.39
N ARG A 38 3.98 21.21 25.59
CA ARG A 38 4.28 20.13 24.64
C ARG A 38 3.73 20.35 23.22
N TRP A 39 2.79 21.29 23.07
CA TRP A 39 2.22 21.73 21.79
C TRP A 39 3.13 22.70 21.02
N LEU A 40 3.95 23.52 21.69
CA LEU A 40 4.88 24.48 21.06
C LEU A 40 6.23 23.86 20.67
N ALA A 41 6.55 22.68 21.20
CA ALA A 41 7.48 21.77 20.53
C ALA A 41 6.75 21.25 19.30
N GLY A 42 6.69 22.09 18.26
CA GLY A 42 6.11 21.75 16.98
C GLY A 42 6.57 20.36 16.63
N ALA A 43 5.61 19.51 16.28
CA ALA A 43 5.92 18.21 15.74
C ALA A 43 6.93 18.43 14.63
N VAL A 44 8.21 18.25 14.94
CA VAL A 44 9.19 17.80 13.97
C VAL A 44 8.65 16.43 13.66
N SER A 45 7.67 16.41 12.76
CA SER A 45 7.49 15.33 11.83
C SER A 45 8.91 15.10 11.36
N LYS A 46 9.56 14.08 11.94
CA LYS A 46 10.50 13.32 11.16
C LYS A 46 9.67 13.00 9.94
N LYS A 47 9.84 13.81 8.90
CA LYS A 47 9.44 13.48 7.56
C LYS A 47 10.34 12.30 7.27
N THR A 48 9.97 11.14 7.80
CA THR A 48 10.39 9.86 7.28
C THR A 48 10.11 10.07 5.81
N ARG A 49 11.16 10.28 5.01
CA ARG A 49 11.03 10.23 3.57
C ARG A 49 10.51 8.82 3.37
N VAL A 50 9.19 8.69 3.28
CA VAL A 50 8.57 7.45 2.86
C VAL A 50 9.10 7.32 1.45
N VAL A 51 10.15 6.53 1.30
CA VAL A 51 10.71 6.20 0.00
C VAL A 51 9.54 5.57 -0.72
N LYS A 52 8.94 6.29 -1.66
CA LYS A 52 7.81 5.80 -2.43
C LYS A 52 8.35 4.68 -3.29
N THR A 53 8.10 3.46 -2.86
CA THR A 53 8.42 2.23 -3.57
C THR A 53 7.40 2.00 -4.68
N ARG A 54 7.80 1.23 -5.70
CA ARG A 54 6.90 0.86 -6.79
C ARG A 54 5.68 0.14 -6.24
N CYS A 55 4.50 0.46 -6.75
CA CYS A 55 3.20 -0.04 -6.31
C CYS A 55 2.90 0.19 -4.81
N ASN A 56 3.60 1.14 -4.17
CA ASN A 56 3.50 1.45 -2.75
C ASN A 56 3.73 0.21 -1.85
N LEU A 57 4.71 -0.61 -2.22
CA LEU A 57 5.15 -1.78 -1.46
C LEU A 57 5.86 -1.38 -0.15
N SER A 58 5.80 -2.21 0.89
CA SER A 58 6.50 -1.90 2.15
C SER A 58 8.03 -1.82 2.01
N LYS A 59 8.60 -2.53 1.04
CA LYS A 59 10.05 -2.59 0.75
C LYS A 59 10.29 -2.54 -0.76
N PRO A 60 11.42 -1.97 -1.22
CA PRO A 60 11.80 -2.03 -2.63
C PRO A 60 12.15 -3.45 -3.04
N CYS A 61 11.94 -3.77 -4.33
CA CYS A 61 12.36 -5.03 -4.91
C CYS A 61 13.87 -5.03 -5.23
N PRO A 62 14.54 -6.21 -5.22
CA PRO A 62 15.89 -6.35 -5.72
C PRO A 62 15.99 -6.02 -7.22
N ASP A 63 17.21 -5.80 -7.69
CA ASP A 63 17.46 -5.60 -9.13
C ASP A 63 17.06 -6.85 -9.93
N ASN A 64 16.53 -6.63 -11.13
CA ASN A 64 15.96 -7.67 -12.02
C ASN A 64 14.67 -8.34 -11.53
N TYR A 65 14.00 -7.78 -10.52
CA TYR A 65 12.66 -8.20 -10.12
C TYR A 65 11.63 -7.13 -10.50
N PHE A 66 10.46 -7.58 -10.90
CA PHE A 66 9.28 -6.74 -11.06
C PHE A 66 8.53 -6.58 -9.74
N ALA A 67 8.18 -5.35 -9.40
CA ALA A 67 7.30 -4.99 -8.32
C ALA A 67 5.83 -5.10 -8.77
N PHE A 68 5.02 -5.83 -8.03
CA PHE A 68 3.59 -5.89 -8.30
C PHE A 68 2.77 -5.87 -7.01
N LYS A 69 1.52 -5.44 -7.14
CA LYS A 69 0.54 -5.47 -6.05
C LYS A 69 -0.84 -5.82 -6.59
N ILE A 70 -1.38 -6.93 -6.12
CA ILE A 70 -2.71 -7.41 -6.51
C ILE A 70 -3.59 -7.38 -5.27
N CYS A 71 -4.76 -6.77 -5.34
CA CYS A 71 -5.75 -6.79 -4.28
C CYS A 71 -7.08 -7.28 -4.84
N SER A 72 -7.70 -8.25 -4.17
CA SER A 72 -9.07 -8.66 -4.47
C SER A 72 -10.06 -7.54 -4.13
N GLY A 73 -11.26 -7.62 -4.70
CA GLY A 73 -12.37 -6.79 -4.27
C GLY A 73 -12.82 -7.13 -2.85
N ALA A 74 -13.59 -6.23 -2.24
CA ALA A 74 -14.24 -6.44 -0.95
C ALA A 74 -15.75 -6.49 -1.15
N ALA A 75 -16.32 -7.67 -0.92
CA ALA A 75 -17.71 -7.98 -1.28
C ALA A 75 -18.00 -7.52 -2.73
N ASN A 76 -19.09 -6.81 -2.94
CA ASN A 76 -19.49 -6.18 -4.19
C ASN A 76 -19.32 -4.66 -4.19
N VAL A 77 -18.72 -4.06 -3.14
CA VAL A 77 -18.69 -2.59 -2.95
C VAL A 77 -17.39 -1.94 -3.38
N VAL A 78 -16.26 -2.64 -3.21
CA VAL A 78 -14.95 -2.14 -3.61
C VAL A 78 -14.35 -3.13 -4.59
N GLY A 79 -14.14 -2.67 -5.82
CA GLY A 79 -13.49 -3.47 -6.86
C GLY A 79 -11.99 -3.72 -6.59
N PRO A 80 -11.40 -4.69 -7.30
CA PRO A 80 -10.02 -5.10 -7.14
C PRO A 80 -9.04 -4.08 -7.72
N SER A 81 -7.76 -4.23 -7.41
CA SER A 81 -6.68 -3.44 -8.03
C SER A 81 -5.50 -4.29 -8.43
N ILE A 82 -4.94 -4.04 -9.62
CA ILE A 82 -3.73 -4.70 -10.12
C ILE A 82 -2.70 -3.63 -10.51
N CYS A 83 -1.59 -3.61 -9.79
CA CYS A 83 -0.41 -2.78 -10.04
C CYS A 83 0.74 -3.64 -10.52
N PHE A 84 1.46 -3.17 -11.53
CA PHE A 84 2.72 -3.77 -11.97
C PHE A 84 3.69 -2.65 -12.34
N GLU A 85 4.89 -2.61 -11.75
CA GLU A 85 5.92 -1.63 -12.06
C GLU A 85 5.46 -0.17 -11.98
N ASP A 86 4.74 0.19 -10.90
CA ASP A 86 4.08 1.48 -10.70
C ASP A 86 2.98 1.84 -11.71
N HIS A 87 2.71 0.97 -12.67
CA HIS A 87 1.59 1.10 -13.58
C HIS A 87 0.34 0.45 -12.98
N MET A 88 -0.66 1.28 -12.67
CA MET A 88 -1.99 0.81 -12.31
C MET A 88 -2.72 0.27 -13.53
N ILE A 89 -2.74 -1.04 -13.71
CA ILE A 89 -3.38 -1.72 -14.84
C ILE A 89 -4.89 -1.71 -14.66
N MET A 90 -5.38 -2.26 -13.55
CA MET A 90 -6.80 -2.39 -13.25
C MET A 90 -7.13 -1.74 -11.91
N SER A 91 -8.21 -0.95 -11.84
CA SER A 91 -8.71 -0.39 -10.59
C SER A 91 -10.14 0.15 -10.74
N PRO A 92 -10.89 0.36 -9.65
CA PRO A 92 -12.20 1.01 -9.71
C PRO A 92 -12.13 2.43 -10.28
N VAL A 93 -11.03 3.14 -10.02
CA VAL A 93 -10.80 4.51 -10.51
C VAL A 93 -10.64 4.55 -12.03
N LYS A 94 -10.09 3.49 -12.63
CA LYS A 94 -9.94 3.36 -14.08
C LYS A 94 -11.21 2.85 -14.77
N ASN A 95 -12.25 2.52 -14.01
CA ASN A 95 -13.52 1.99 -14.51
C ASN A 95 -13.35 0.79 -15.46
N ASN A 96 -12.37 -0.08 -15.17
CA ASN A 96 -12.02 -1.24 -15.99
C ASN A 96 -11.99 -2.55 -15.18
N VAL A 97 -12.78 -2.60 -14.11
CA VAL A 97 -12.94 -3.78 -13.24
C VAL A 97 -14.41 -4.16 -13.13
N GLY A 98 -14.68 -5.44 -12.93
CA GLY A 98 -16.05 -5.94 -12.78
C GLY A 98 -16.12 -7.24 -12.00
N ARG A 99 -17.34 -7.67 -11.68
CA ARG A 99 -17.60 -8.91 -10.92
C ARG A 99 -16.91 -10.11 -11.58
N GLY A 100 -16.47 -11.06 -10.76
CA GLY A 100 -15.82 -12.29 -11.21
C GLY A 100 -14.30 -12.20 -11.17
N LEU A 101 -13.64 -12.63 -12.24
CA LEU A 101 -12.18 -12.65 -12.34
C LEU A 101 -11.68 -11.48 -13.17
N ASN A 102 -10.80 -10.66 -12.60
CA ASN A 102 -10.14 -9.55 -13.26
C ASN A 102 -8.71 -9.98 -13.57
N ILE A 103 -8.33 -10.01 -14.85
CA ILE A 103 -7.09 -10.63 -15.32
C ILE A 103 -6.28 -9.63 -16.15
N ALA A 104 -4.99 -9.51 -15.84
CA ALA A 104 -4.02 -8.77 -16.63
C ALA A 104 -2.88 -9.69 -17.09
N LEU A 105 -2.53 -9.57 -18.38
CA LEU A 105 -1.41 -10.25 -19.01
C LEU A 105 -0.26 -9.26 -19.19
N VAL A 106 0.92 -9.66 -18.75
CA VAL A 106 2.15 -8.86 -18.83
C VAL A 106 3.24 -9.70 -19.47
N ASN A 107 4.06 -9.10 -20.33
CA ASN A 107 5.24 -9.76 -20.87
C ASN A 107 6.27 -9.97 -19.73
N GLY A 108 6.65 -11.22 -19.46
CA GLY A 108 7.54 -11.58 -18.37
C GLY A 108 9.01 -11.19 -18.58
N THR A 109 9.41 -10.77 -19.79
CA THR A 109 10.76 -10.27 -20.07
C THR A 109 10.81 -8.74 -20.05
N THR A 110 9.83 -8.07 -20.66
CA THR A 110 9.84 -6.61 -20.81
C THR A 110 9.03 -5.87 -19.74
N GLY A 111 8.16 -6.56 -19.02
CA GLY A 111 7.22 -5.96 -18.08
C GLY A 111 6.08 -5.18 -18.74
N MET A 112 5.92 -5.24 -20.06
CA MET A 112 4.88 -4.52 -20.78
C MET A 112 3.51 -5.19 -20.62
N VAL A 113 2.47 -4.38 -20.36
CA VAL A 113 1.09 -4.85 -20.31
C VAL A 113 0.63 -5.21 -21.73
N LEU A 114 0.14 -6.44 -21.90
CA LEU A 114 -0.30 -6.98 -23.19
C LEU A 114 -1.81 -6.86 -23.37
N LYS A 115 -2.58 -7.30 -22.36
CA LYS A 115 -4.04 -7.36 -22.39
C LYS A 115 -4.57 -7.36 -20.96
N HIS A 116 -5.77 -6.81 -20.74
CA HIS A 116 -6.47 -6.98 -19.47
C HIS A 116 -7.97 -7.03 -19.73
N ASP A 117 -8.70 -7.82 -18.93
CA ASP A 117 -10.15 -7.90 -19.01
C ASP A 117 -10.75 -8.43 -17.70
N HIS A 118 -12.08 -8.43 -17.60
CA HIS A 118 -12.80 -9.04 -16.49
C HIS A 118 -13.89 -9.99 -16.99
N PHE A 119 -14.13 -11.06 -16.23
CA PHE A 119 -15.04 -12.13 -16.61
C PHE A 119 -16.02 -12.41 -15.47
N ASP A 120 -17.31 -12.14 -15.69
CA ASP A 120 -18.37 -12.37 -14.69
C ASP A 120 -18.62 -13.86 -14.48
N MET A 121 -18.08 -14.38 -13.38
CA MET A 121 -18.18 -15.79 -12.98
C MET A 121 -19.48 -16.14 -12.26
N TYR A 122 -20.39 -15.18 -12.06
CA TYR A 122 -21.71 -15.42 -11.46
C TYR A 122 -22.81 -15.51 -12.52
N SER A 123 -22.95 -14.50 -13.38
CA SER A 123 -24.00 -14.46 -14.41
C SER A 123 -23.50 -14.41 -15.86
N GLY A 124 -22.20 -14.15 -16.09
CA GLY A 124 -21.62 -13.98 -17.42
C GLY A 124 -21.37 -15.29 -18.19
N ASP A 125 -20.90 -15.17 -19.43
CA ASP A 125 -20.52 -16.31 -20.26
C ASP A 125 -19.10 -16.78 -19.92
N VAL A 126 -19.02 -18.00 -19.39
CA VAL A 126 -17.76 -18.65 -18.99
C VAL A 126 -16.85 -18.96 -20.19
N GLN A 127 -17.42 -19.11 -21.40
CA GLN A 127 -16.64 -19.40 -22.60
C GLN A 127 -15.70 -18.26 -22.99
N LEU A 128 -16.02 -17.01 -22.61
CA LEU A 128 -15.16 -15.86 -22.85
C LEU A 128 -13.86 -15.98 -22.05
N LEU A 129 -13.95 -16.37 -20.77
CA LEU A 129 -12.78 -16.64 -19.94
C LEU A 129 -11.97 -17.80 -20.50
N GLU A 130 -12.62 -18.90 -20.85
CA GLU A 130 -11.93 -20.08 -21.39
C GLU A 130 -11.13 -19.75 -22.67
N LYS A 131 -11.73 -18.99 -23.60
CA LYS A 131 -11.05 -18.50 -24.80
C LYS A 131 -9.86 -17.60 -24.45
N PHE A 132 -10.05 -16.65 -23.54
CA PHE A 132 -9.00 -15.75 -23.08
C PHE A 132 -7.81 -16.51 -22.48
N LEU A 133 -8.06 -17.51 -21.63
CA LEU A 133 -7.00 -18.30 -21.00
C LEU A 133 -6.24 -19.17 -22.00
N LYS A 134 -6.91 -19.67 -23.04
CA LYS A 134 -6.26 -20.47 -24.11
C LYS A 134 -5.33 -19.64 -24.99
N GLU A 135 -5.55 -18.33 -25.10
CA GLU A 135 -4.65 -17.40 -25.81
C GLU A 135 -3.31 -17.16 -25.09
N ILE A 136 -3.21 -17.50 -23.80
CA ILE A 136 -2.01 -17.25 -23.01
C ILE A 136 -0.89 -18.21 -23.44
N THR A 137 0.22 -17.63 -23.91
CA THR A 137 1.43 -18.37 -24.29
C THR A 137 2.50 -18.32 -23.21
N GLU A 138 3.57 -19.09 -23.38
CA GLU A 138 4.75 -18.99 -22.53
C GLU A 138 5.36 -17.57 -22.58
N GLY A 139 6.04 -17.19 -21.49
CA GLY A 139 6.61 -15.86 -21.34
C GLY A 139 5.62 -14.76 -20.93
N MET A 140 4.33 -15.08 -20.75
CA MET A 140 3.34 -14.16 -20.21
C MET A 140 3.12 -14.40 -18.71
N LEU A 141 3.20 -13.33 -17.92
CA LEU A 141 2.72 -13.28 -16.54
C LEU A 141 1.21 -13.05 -16.54
N VAL A 142 0.52 -13.77 -15.66
CA VAL A 142 -0.95 -13.76 -15.53
C VAL A 142 -1.30 -13.31 -14.13
N LEU A 143 -1.77 -12.06 -14.01
CA LEU A 143 -2.19 -11.46 -12.75
C LEU A 143 -3.71 -11.55 -12.65
N VAL A 144 -4.21 -12.11 -11.56
CA VAL A 144 -5.63 -12.36 -11.33
C VAL A 144 -6.07 -11.78 -10.00
N ALA A 145 -7.19 -11.07 -9.98
CA ALA A 145 -7.87 -10.62 -8.77
C ALA A 145 -9.38 -10.93 -8.85
N SER A 146 -9.92 -11.56 -7.81
CA SER A 146 -11.37 -11.79 -7.73
C SER A 146 -12.14 -10.56 -7.26
N TYR A 147 -13.43 -10.50 -7.61
CA TYR A 147 -14.38 -9.49 -7.14
C TYR A 147 -15.79 -10.07 -7.02
N ASP A 148 -16.42 -9.92 -5.85
CA ASP A 148 -17.71 -10.49 -5.46
C ASP A 148 -17.73 -12.02 -5.51
N ASP A 149 -17.74 -12.64 -6.69
CA ASP A 149 -17.78 -14.10 -6.83
C ASP A 149 -16.93 -14.62 -8.01
N PRO A 150 -15.81 -15.33 -7.76
CA PRO A 150 -15.00 -15.94 -8.80
C PRO A 150 -15.40 -17.39 -9.15
N GLY A 151 -16.21 -18.04 -8.32
CA GLY A 151 -16.28 -19.51 -8.29
C GLY A 151 -17.51 -20.15 -8.93
N THR A 152 -18.66 -19.45 -8.98
CA THR A 152 -19.96 -20.10 -9.33
C THR A 152 -19.95 -20.80 -10.68
N LYS A 153 -19.38 -20.18 -11.71
CA LYS A 153 -19.29 -20.76 -13.07
C LYS A 153 -17.96 -21.43 -13.38
N MET A 154 -17.11 -21.66 -12.39
CA MET A 154 -15.78 -22.23 -12.62
C MET A 154 -15.85 -23.73 -12.95
N ASN A 155 -15.43 -24.10 -14.17
CA ASN A 155 -15.47 -25.47 -14.68
C ASN A 155 -14.08 -26.16 -14.65
N ASP A 156 -14.06 -27.47 -14.88
CA ASP A 156 -12.84 -28.28 -14.79
C ASP A 156 -11.75 -27.83 -15.77
N GLU A 157 -12.12 -27.41 -16.98
CA GLU A 157 -11.16 -26.95 -17.99
C GLU A 157 -10.45 -25.66 -17.56
N ILE A 158 -11.20 -24.67 -17.04
CA ILE A 158 -10.64 -23.42 -16.54
C ILE A 158 -9.78 -23.67 -15.29
N ARG A 159 -10.24 -24.52 -14.37
CA ARG A 159 -9.45 -24.92 -13.19
C ARG A 159 -8.13 -25.58 -13.59
N LYS A 160 -8.16 -26.44 -14.62
CA LYS A 160 -6.98 -27.06 -15.21
C LYS A 160 -6.05 -26.03 -15.85
N LEU A 161 -6.57 -25.05 -16.61
CA LEU A 161 -5.76 -23.98 -17.20
C LEU A 161 -5.04 -23.16 -16.13
N PHE A 162 -5.71 -22.77 -15.04
CA PHE A 162 -5.05 -22.09 -13.92
C PHE A 162 -4.03 -22.97 -13.20
N SER A 163 -4.33 -24.26 -13.02
CA SER A 163 -3.38 -25.22 -12.44
C SER A 163 -2.11 -25.33 -13.30
N GLN A 164 -2.24 -25.37 -14.62
CA GLN A 164 -1.11 -25.37 -15.56
C GLN A 164 -0.28 -24.07 -15.54
N MET A 165 -0.86 -22.98 -15.06
CA MET A 165 -0.16 -21.71 -14.85
C MET A 165 0.41 -21.57 -13.43
N GLY A 166 0.27 -22.59 -12.58
CA GLY A 166 0.87 -22.64 -11.25
C GLY A 166 -0.08 -22.49 -10.07
N SER A 167 -1.39 -22.39 -10.28
CA SER A 167 -2.33 -22.25 -9.17
C SER A 167 -2.46 -23.56 -8.39
N SER A 168 -2.30 -23.48 -7.06
CA SER A 168 -2.57 -24.59 -6.15
C SER A 168 -4.04 -24.64 -5.73
N HIS A 169 -4.72 -23.49 -5.76
CA HIS A 169 -6.06 -23.35 -5.18
C HIS A 169 -7.18 -23.22 -6.21
N ALA A 170 -6.87 -23.10 -7.52
CA ALA A 170 -7.88 -22.97 -8.56
C ALA A 170 -8.90 -24.11 -8.53
N ASN A 171 -8.50 -25.33 -8.16
CA ASN A 171 -9.39 -26.49 -8.04
C ASN A 171 -10.38 -26.38 -6.88
N GLN A 172 -10.14 -25.50 -5.91
CA GLN A 172 -10.90 -25.37 -4.67
C GLN A 172 -11.71 -24.07 -4.60
N LEU A 173 -11.49 -23.13 -5.52
CA LEU A 173 -12.22 -21.86 -5.55
C LEU A 173 -13.73 -22.09 -5.64
N GLY A 174 -14.45 -21.53 -4.66
CA GLY A 174 -15.89 -21.59 -4.51
C GLY A 174 -16.55 -20.23 -4.51
N PHE A 175 -17.84 -20.24 -4.15
CA PHE A 175 -18.68 -19.05 -4.12
C PHE A 175 -18.12 -17.99 -3.17
N ARG A 176 -17.91 -16.78 -3.70
CA ARG A 176 -17.41 -15.59 -2.97
C ARG A 176 -16.06 -15.73 -2.28
N ASP A 177 -15.24 -16.68 -2.70
CA ASP A 177 -13.85 -16.70 -2.26
C ASP A 177 -13.11 -15.46 -2.77
N SER A 178 -12.27 -14.89 -1.93
CA SER A 178 -11.31 -13.86 -2.32
C SER A 178 -10.04 -14.53 -2.82
N TRP A 179 -9.58 -14.20 -4.02
CA TRP A 179 -8.42 -14.84 -4.62
C TRP A 179 -7.57 -13.81 -5.36
N VAL A 180 -6.27 -13.90 -5.12
CA VAL A 180 -5.25 -13.21 -5.90
C VAL A 180 -4.20 -14.22 -6.32
N PHE A 181 -3.79 -14.13 -7.58
CA PHE A 181 -2.85 -15.07 -8.18
C PHE A 181 -1.98 -14.36 -9.20
N LEU A 182 -0.68 -14.63 -9.14
CA LEU A 182 0.27 -14.33 -10.21
C LEU A 182 0.84 -15.67 -10.67
N GLY A 183 0.68 -16.00 -11.94
CA GLY A 183 1.22 -17.22 -12.53
C GLY A 183 1.84 -16.99 -13.88
N ALA A 184 2.33 -18.06 -14.49
CA ALA A 184 2.81 -18.06 -15.86
C ALA A 184 2.66 -19.47 -16.45
N ARG A 185 2.44 -19.55 -17.76
CA ARG A 185 2.37 -20.84 -18.44
C ARG A 185 3.75 -21.51 -18.47
N GLY A 186 3.81 -22.80 -18.18
CA GLY A 186 5.04 -23.60 -18.27
C GLY A 186 5.93 -23.55 -17.03
N ILE A 187 5.44 -23.00 -15.91
CA ILE A 187 6.19 -23.07 -14.64
C ILE A 187 6.22 -24.51 -14.11
N LYS A 188 7.38 -24.95 -13.63
CA LYS A 188 7.59 -26.34 -13.16
C LYS A 188 6.93 -26.62 -11.81
N ASN A 189 6.84 -25.61 -10.97
CA ASN A 189 6.30 -25.68 -9.61
C ASN A 189 5.11 -24.74 -9.49
N ASN A 190 4.31 -24.91 -8.45
CA ASN A 190 3.25 -23.98 -8.11
C ASN A 190 3.81 -22.57 -7.88
N SER A 191 3.03 -21.55 -8.24
CA SER A 191 3.42 -20.17 -8.03
C SER A 191 3.47 -19.87 -6.54
N PRO A 192 4.54 -19.20 -6.05
CA PRO A 192 4.58 -18.73 -4.67
C PRO A 192 3.67 -17.51 -4.44
N PHE A 193 3.11 -16.93 -5.52
CA PHE A 193 2.33 -15.70 -5.51
C PHE A 193 0.83 -15.96 -5.61
N GLU A 194 0.30 -16.69 -4.64
CA GLU A 194 -1.12 -17.05 -4.57
C GLU A 194 -1.66 -16.88 -3.15
N GLN A 195 -2.83 -16.25 -3.01
CA GLN A 195 -3.53 -16.17 -1.73
C GLN A 195 -5.04 -16.35 -1.92
N VAL A 196 -5.66 -17.18 -1.08
CA VAL A 196 -7.12 -17.39 -1.04
C VAL A 196 -7.67 -17.02 0.33
N GLY A 197 -8.61 -16.08 0.37
CA GLY A 197 -9.51 -15.83 1.48
C GLY A 197 -10.83 -16.55 1.29
N SER A 198 -11.06 -17.60 2.07
CA SER A 198 -12.38 -18.21 2.13
C SER A 198 -13.37 -17.25 2.79
N TRP A 199 -14.62 -17.25 2.31
CA TRP A 199 -15.70 -16.51 2.99
C TRP A 199 -16.03 -17.12 4.36
N TRP A 200 -15.57 -18.36 4.59
CA TRP A 200 -15.83 -19.12 5.81
C TRP A 200 -14.55 -19.81 6.32
N PRO A 201 -14.15 -19.63 7.61
CA PRO A 201 -14.64 -18.67 8.61
C PRO A 201 -14.16 -17.22 8.35
N PRO A 202 -14.76 -16.19 8.97
CA PRO A 202 -14.50 -14.78 8.64
C PRO A 202 -13.07 -14.37 8.98
N HIS A 203 -12.24 -14.21 7.96
CA HIS A 203 -10.92 -13.58 8.03
C HIS A 203 -10.97 -12.19 7.35
N PRO A 204 -9.98 -11.30 7.59
CA PRO A 204 -9.97 -9.96 6.99
C PRO A 204 -10.14 -10.02 5.46
N TRP A 205 -11.22 -9.39 4.98
CA TRP A 205 -11.76 -9.52 3.62
C TRP A 205 -10.88 -8.96 2.50
N ARG A 206 -9.90 -8.10 2.82
CA ARG A 206 -8.92 -7.61 1.85
C ARG A 206 -7.65 -8.44 1.95
N ARG A 207 -7.38 -9.24 0.93
CA ARG A 207 -6.04 -9.81 0.73
C ARG A 207 -5.34 -9.11 -0.42
N GLY A 208 -4.15 -8.62 -0.11
CA GLY A 208 -3.20 -8.12 -1.08
C GLY A 208 -2.02 -9.07 -1.16
N GLY A 209 -1.67 -9.51 -2.37
CA GLY A 209 -0.32 -10.00 -2.66
C GLY A 209 0.57 -8.80 -2.92
N GLU A 210 1.52 -8.53 -2.02
CA GLU A 210 2.55 -7.50 -2.16
C GLU A 210 3.92 -8.19 -2.21
N GLN A 211 4.41 -8.53 -3.40
CA GLN A 211 5.69 -9.23 -3.52
C GLN A 211 6.43 -8.82 -4.82
N CYS A 212 7.68 -9.27 -4.91
CA CYS A 212 8.57 -9.04 -6.04
C CYS A 212 8.68 -10.34 -6.85
N GLN A 213 8.42 -10.28 -8.16
CA GLN A 213 8.53 -11.41 -9.09
C GLN A 213 9.85 -11.31 -9.86
N GLY A 214 10.66 -12.37 -9.87
CA GLY A 214 11.87 -12.49 -10.69
C GLY A 214 11.69 -13.48 -11.82
#